data_AF-A0A938MDZ7-F1
#
_entry.id   AF-A0A938MDZ7-F1
#
_cell.length_a   1.000
_cell.length_b   1.000
_cell.length_c   1.000
_cell.angle_alpha   90.00
_cell.angle_beta   90.00
_cell.angle_gamma   90.00
#
_symmetry.space_group_name_H-M   'P 1'
#
loop_
_entity.id
_entity.type
_entity.pdbx_description
1 polymer ?
#
loop_
_entity_poly.entity_id
_entity_poly.type
_entity_poly.pdbx_seq_one_letter_code
_entity_poly.pdbx_strand_id
1 'polypeptide(L)' 'MSIVKEEAKRLIEELPEQATWDDIMYEFYVKKKLAVALKAVEEGRVISHEEAKKRLLGR' A
#
# COMPACT_ATOMS: atom_id res chain seq x y z
N MET A 1 -7.04 -22.12 1.97
CA MET A 1 -5.81 -21.33 1.74
C MET A 1 -6.16 -19.88 2.00
N SER A 2 -5.37 -19.10 2.75
CA SER A 2 -5.82 -17.74 3.13
C SER A 2 -5.84 -16.81 1.91
N ILE A 3 -6.83 -15.91 1.82
CA ILE A 3 -6.98 -14.94 0.71
C ILE A 3 -5.70 -14.14 0.50
N VAL A 4 -5.06 -13.71 1.59
CA VAL A 4 -3.81 -12.94 1.59
C VAL A 4 -2.66 -13.71 0.94
N LYS A 5 -2.58 -15.03 1.18
CA LYS A 5 -1.51 -15.86 0.61
C LYS A 5 -1.66 -16.00 -0.90
N GLU A 6 -2.89 -16.13 -1.41
CA GLU A 6 -3.13 -16.21 -2.86
C GLU A 6 -2.91 -14.87 -3.56
N GLU A 7 -3.27 -13.77 -2.91
CA GLU A 7 -3.01 -12.44 -3.44
C GLU A 7 -1.52 -12.11 -3.47
N ALA A 8 -0.76 -12.53 -2.46
CA ALA A 8 0.70 -12.39 -2.45
C ALA A 8 1.36 -13.19 -3.59
N LYS A 9 0.87 -14.39 -3.92
CA LYS A 9 1.37 -15.16 -5.07
C LYS A 9 1.09 -14.45 -6.39
N ARG A 10 -0.14 -13.98 -6.60
CA ARG A 10 -0.50 -13.24 -7.82
C ARG A 10 0.38 -12.00 -8.03
N LEU A 11 0.65 -11.26 -6.95
CA LEU A 11 1.57 -10.12 -6.99
C LEU A 11 2.98 -10.51 -7.47
N ILE A 12 3.50 -11.65 -7.03
CA ILE A 12 4.79 -12.15 -7.48
C ILE A 12 4.71 -12.58 -8.96
N GLU A 13 3.63 -13.24 -9.37
CA GLU A 13 3.41 -13.68 -10.76
C GLU A 13 3.29 -12.51 -11.76
N GLU A 14 2.83 -11.35 -11.31
CA GLU A 14 2.70 -10.13 -12.14
C GLU A 14 4.01 -9.36 -12.29
N LEU A 15 5.02 -9.64 -11.45
CA LEU A 15 6.30 -8.94 -11.51
C LEU A 15 7.14 -9.38 -12.72
N PRO A 16 7.95 -8.48 -13.29
CA PRO A 16 8.89 -8.84 -14.36
C PRO A 16 9.91 -9.89 -13.88
N GLU A 17 10.39 -10.73 -14.79
CA GLU A 17 11.42 -11.75 -14.49
C GLU A 17 12.71 -11.15 -13.90
N GLN A 18 13.03 -9.91 -14.26
CA GLN A 18 14.18 -9.17 -13.72
C GLN A 18 13.92 -8.48 -12.37
N ALA A 19 12.74 -8.66 -11.78
CA ALA A 19 12.39 -8.05 -10.50
C ALA A 19 13.38 -8.47 -9.41
N THR A 20 13.78 -7.49 -8.61
CA THR A 20 14.67 -7.67 -7.48
C THR A 20 13.88 -7.95 -6.20
N TRP A 21 14.59 -8.34 -5.14
CA TRP A 21 13.99 -8.44 -3.81
C TRP A 21 13.38 -7.12 -3.34
N ASP A 22 13.97 -5.99 -3.73
CA ASP A 22 13.44 -4.66 -3.36
C ASP A 22 12.12 -4.39 -4.06
N ASP A 23 11.96 -4.81 -5.32
CA ASP A 23 10.70 -4.68 -6.07
C ASP A 23 9.58 -5.53 -5.45
N ILE A 24 9.88 -6.78 -5.10
CA ILE A 24 8.92 -7.69 -4.44
C ILE A 24 8.47 -7.10 -3.10
N MET A 25 9.41 -6.61 -2.30
CA MET A 25 9.12 -6.01 -0.99
C MET A 25 8.34 -4.70 -1.13
N TYR A 26 8.65 -3.89 -2.15
CA TYR A 26 7.93 -2.66 -2.44
C TYR A 26 6.47 -2.94 -2.77
N GLU A 27 6.17 -3.90 -3.65
CA GLU A 27 4.81 -4.27 -4.01
C GLU A 27 3.97 -4.69 -2.80
N PHE A 28 4.53 -5.54 -1.93
CA PHE A 28 3.85 -5.95 -0.69
C PHE A 28 3.63 -4.77 0.26
N TYR A 29 4.61 -3.88 0.39
CA TYR A 29 4.47 -2.70 1.23
C TYR A 29 3.37 -1.76 0.73
N VAL A 30 3.33 -1.48 -0.57
CA VAL A 30 2.31 -0.62 -1.20
C VAL A 30 0.93 -1.22 -1.02
N LYS A 31 0.75 -2.52 -1.31
CA LYS A 31 -0.54 -3.21 -1.15
C LYS A 31 -1.05 -3.16 0.28
N LYS A 32 -0.17 -3.42 1.26
CA LYS A 32 -0.51 -3.27 2.68
C LYS A 32 -0.92 -1.83 3.03
N LYS A 33 -0.17 -0.84 2.54
CA LYS A 33 -0.48 0.59 2.77
C LYS A 33 -1.82 0.98 2.19
N LEU A 34 -2.14 0.52 0.98
CA LEU A 34 -3.44 0.78 0.34
C LEU A 34 -4.59 0.14 1.11
N ALA A 35 -4.46 -1.10 1.54
CA ALA A 35 -5.49 -1.76 2.35
C ALA A 35 -5.79 -0.98 3.66
N VAL A 36 -4.75 -0.49 4.32
CA VAL A 36 -4.90 0.36 5.52
C VAL A 36 -5.54 1.71 5.18
N ALA A 37 -5.14 2.34 4.07
CA ALA A 37 -5.67 3.61 3.64
C ALA A 37 -7.16 3.52 3.26
N LEU A 38 -7.56 2.50 2.50
CA LEU A 38 -8.96 2.26 2.13
C LEU A 38 -9.84 2.09 3.37
N LYS A 39 -9.41 1.27 4.33
CA LYS A 39 -10.12 1.12 5.60
C LYS A 39 -10.22 2.44 6.37
N ALA A 40 -9.16 3.25 6.37
CA ALA A 40 -9.20 4.56 7.03
C ALA A 40 -10.20 5.52 6.34
N VAL A 41 -10.33 5.45 5.02
CA VAL A 41 -11.34 6.21 4.26
C VAL A 41 -12.76 5.77 4.64
N GLU A 42 -13.03 4.46 4.66
CA GLU A 42 -14.33 3.90 5.06
C GLU A 42 -14.72 4.32 6.49
N GLU A 43 -13.75 4.36 7.40
CA GLU A 43 -13.95 4.78 8.80
C GLU A 43 -13.98 6.31 8.98
N GLY A 44 -13.86 7.09 7.90
CA GLY A 44 -13.81 8.56 7.96
C GLY A 44 -12.54 9.12 8.62
N ARG A 45 -11.50 8.31 8.82
CA ARG A 45 -10.19 8.72 9.36
C ARG A 45 -9.32 9.37 8.28
N VAL A 46 -9.85 10.42 7.66
CA VAL A 46 -9.20 11.23 6.62
C VAL A 46 -9.02 12.66 7.10
N ILE A 47 -8.10 13.37 6.46
CA ILE A 47 -7.84 14.80 6.71
C ILE A 47 -7.95 15.55 5.39
N SER A 48 -8.21 16.85 5.45
CA SER A 48 -8.18 17.70 4.26
C SER A 48 -6.76 17.79 3.69
N HIS A 49 -6.67 18.10 2.40
CA HIS A 49 -5.38 18.32 1.74
C HIS A 49 -4.53 19.39 2.43
N GLU A 50 -5.16 20.47 2.91
CA GLU A 50 -4.49 21.55 3.62
C GLU A 50 -3.95 21.10 4.98
N GLU A 51 -4.69 20.27 5.72
CA GLU A 51 -4.22 19.65 6.97
C GLU A 51 -3.07 18.67 6.70
N ALA A 52 -3.14 17.89 5.61
CA ALA A 52 -2.06 16.98 5.22
C ALA A 52 -0.75 17.73 4.91
N LYS A 53 -0.84 18.84 4.15
CA LYS A 53 0.31 19.71 3.86
C LYS A 53 0.95 20.24 5.14
N LYS A 54 0.17 20.74 6.10
CA LYS A 54 0.69 21.24 7.38
C LYS A 54 1.50 20.17 8.12
N ARG A 55 1.00 18.94 8.17
CA ARG A 55 1.70 17.81 8.84
C ARG A 55 2.98 17.39 8.14
N LEU A 56 2.98 17.35 6.80
CA LEU A 56 4.12 16.86 6.03
C LEU A 56 5.20 17.91 5.81
N LEU A 57 4.81 19.17 5.64
CA LEU A 57 5.71 20.25 5.26
C LEU A 57 6.08 21.16 6.43
N GLY A 58 5.37 21.10 7.56
CA GLY A 58 5.71 21.82 8.79
C GLY A 58 5.62 23.35 8.70
N ARG A 59 4.92 23.88 7.70
CA ARG A 59 4.68 25.31 7.46
C ARG A 59 3.22 25.55 7.11
#